data_AF-A0A967TFG2-F1
#
_entry.id   AF-A0A967TFG2-F1
#
_cell.length_a   1.000
_cell.length_b   1.000
_cell.length_c   1.000
_cell.angle_alpha   90.00
_cell.angle_beta   90.00
_cell.angle_gamma   90.00
#
_symmetry.space_group_name_H-M   'P 1'
#
loop_
_entity.id
_entity.type
_entity.pdbx_description
1 polymer ?
#
loop_
_entity_poly.entity_id
_entity_poly.type
_entity_poly.pdbx_seq_one_letter_code
_entity_poly.pdbx_strand_id
1 'polypeptide(L)'
;MICLADEPGGGFRVACYHESLEPFMRRGRELAAEGLEGMDRQRRRWEDVEAGEVSVPEDPAMVYNLGFPDEAIDPDTVDWRRGSRLHALYTPYATAESTGLSTEGSRSEPWLMFPGRPSAHIMIFPPRDESGGGN
;
A
#
# COMPACT_ATOMS: atom_id res chain seq x y z
N MET A 1 -0.07 4.03 -14.61
CA MET A 1 -0.26 3.12 -13.45
C MET A 1 0.76 2.00 -13.56
N ILE A 2 1.34 1.59 -12.45
CA ILE A 2 2.35 0.52 -12.34
C ILE A 2 1.78 -0.57 -11.46
N CYS A 3 1.93 -1.85 -11.86
CA CYS A 3 1.51 -3.01 -11.09
C CYS A 3 2.68 -3.97 -10.93
N LEU A 4 2.97 -4.37 -9.69
CA LEU A 4 4.04 -5.30 -9.37
C LEU A 4 3.47 -6.45 -8.55
N ALA A 5 3.83 -7.67 -8.94
CA ALA A 5 3.52 -8.88 -8.21
C ALA A 5 4.74 -9.33 -7.39
N ASP A 6 4.46 -10.00 -6.28
CA ASP A 6 5.48 -10.60 -5.43
C ASP A 6 6.12 -11.82 -6.10
N GLU A 7 7.27 -12.26 -5.59
CA GLU A 7 7.95 -13.46 -6.10
C GLU A 7 7.15 -14.73 -5.79
N PRO A 8 7.24 -15.77 -6.66
CA PRO A 8 6.57 -17.05 -6.41
C PRO A 8 7.01 -17.71 -5.09
N GLY A 9 6.07 -18.38 -4.40
CA GLY A 9 6.37 -19.24 -3.25
C GLY A 9 5.99 -18.70 -1.86
N GLY A 10 5.19 -17.63 -1.78
CA GLY A 10 4.72 -17.05 -0.51
C GLY A 10 3.37 -16.31 -0.62
N GLY A 11 2.43 -16.89 -1.38
CA GLY A 11 1.14 -16.32 -1.75
C GLY A 11 1.20 -15.49 -3.03
N PHE A 12 0.05 -15.24 -3.64
CA PHE A 12 -0.07 -14.20 -4.65
C PHE A 12 -0.36 -12.87 -3.98
N ARG A 13 0.43 -11.87 -4.32
CA ARG A 13 0.24 -10.50 -3.90
C ARG A 13 0.60 -9.60 -5.07
N VAL A 14 -0.26 -8.63 -5.35
CA VAL A 14 -0.02 -7.59 -6.34
C VAL A 14 -0.34 -6.24 -5.74
N ALA A 15 0.53 -5.26 -6.01
CA ALA A 15 0.32 -3.86 -5.69
C ALA A 15 0.30 -3.05 -6.98
N CYS A 16 -0.79 -2.32 -7.21
CA CYS A 16 -0.96 -1.39 -8.32
C CYS A 16 -1.05 0.04 -7.81
N TYR A 17 -0.36 1.00 -8.43
CA TYR A 17 -0.35 2.38 -7.99
C TYR A 17 -0.10 3.38 -9.13
N HIS A 18 -0.46 4.64 -8.89
CA HIS A 18 -0.19 5.71 -9.86
C HIS A 18 1.32 5.93 -10.03
N GLU A 19 1.76 6.29 -11.23
CA GLU A 19 3.20 6.42 -11.55
C GLU A 19 3.91 7.53 -10.76
N SER A 20 3.17 8.53 -10.26
CA SER A 20 3.71 9.57 -9.37
C SER A 20 4.26 9.02 -8.05
N LEU A 21 3.83 7.82 -7.63
CA LEU A 21 4.36 7.14 -6.45
C LEU A 21 5.63 6.32 -6.73
N GLU A 22 5.99 6.13 -8.01
CA GLU A 22 7.09 5.22 -8.38
C GLU A 22 8.44 5.59 -7.76
N PRO A 23 8.87 6.86 -7.70
CA PRO A 23 10.16 7.20 -7.08
C PRO A 23 10.22 6.70 -5.63
N PHE A 24 9.14 6.93 -4.87
CA PHE A 24 9.04 6.48 -3.49
C PHE A 24 8.96 4.95 -3.38
N MET A 25 8.13 4.29 -4.20
CA MET A 25 7.93 2.84 -4.17
C MET A 25 9.16 2.06 -4.62
N ARG A 26 9.84 2.52 -5.68
CA ARG A 26 11.09 1.94 -6.18
C ARG A 26 12.17 1.98 -5.12
N ARG A 27 12.33 3.11 -4.43
CA ARG A 27 13.32 3.20 -3.35
C ARG A 27 13.08 2.16 -2.25
N GLY A 28 11.81 1.90 -1.91
CA GLY A 28 11.46 0.86 -0.97
C GLY A 28 11.85 -0.56 -1.42
N ARG A 29 11.89 -0.81 -2.74
CA ARG A 29 12.35 -2.09 -3.30
C ARG A 29 13.89 -2.17 -3.31
N GLU A 30 14.57 -1.09 -3.68
CA GLU A 30 16.03 -0.99 -3.64
C GLU A 30 16.55 -1.27 -2.22
N LEU A 31 16.00 -0.58 -1.21
CA LEU A 31 16.38 -0.78 0.19
C LEU A 31 16.07 -2.20 0.71
N ALA A 32 15.00 -2.83 0.22
CA ALA A 32 14.70 -4.21 0.56
C ALA A 32 15.74 -5.17 -0.03
N ALA A 33 16.21 -4.93 -1.27
CA ALA A 33 17.30 -5.69 -1.88
C ALA A 33 18.64 -5.48 -1.16
N GLU A 34 18.83 -4.32 -0.51
CA GLU A 34 19.95 -4.04 0.39
C GLU A 34 19.80 -4.71 1.78
N GLY A 35 18.68 -5.39 2.06
CA GLY A 35 18.43 -6.12 3.31
C GLY A 35 17.78 -5.29 4.42
N LEU A 36 17.33 -4.06 4.15
CA LEU A 36 16.57 -3.29 5.11
C LEU A 36 15.10 -3.74 5.14
N GLU A 37 14.55 -3.92 6.32
CA GLU A 37 13.19 -4.41 6.52
C GLU A 37 12.36 -3.50 7.43
N GLY A 38 11.04 -3.73 7.46
CA GLY A 38 10.12 -3.12 8.41
C GLY A 38 10.24 -1.60 8.54
N MET A 39 10.33 -1.13 9.79
CA MET A 39 10.43 0.29 10.13
C MET A 39 11.81 0.89 9.81
N ASP A 40 12.88 0.10 9.73
CA ASP A 40 14.21 0.61 9.37
C ASP A 40 14.22 1.03 7.91
N ARG A 41 13.70 0.16 7.04
CA ARG A 41 13.46 0.49 5.63
C ARG A 41 12.60 1.74 5.49
N GLN A 42 11.53 1.86 6.28
CA GLN A 42 10.61 2.98 6.16
C GLN A 42 11.21 4.30 6.66
N ARG A 43 11.96 4.27 7.77
CA ARG A 43 12.71 5.45 8.23
C ARG A 43 13.72 5.90 7.19
N ARG A 44 14.46 4.96 6.59
CA ARG A 44 15.43 5.29 5.55
C ARG A 44 14.80 5.99 4.34
N ARG A 45 13.63 5.51 3.89
CA ARG A 45 12.87 6.19 2.82
C ARG A 45 12.44 7.60 3.22
N TRP A 46 12.11 7.86 4.49
CA TRP A 46 11.77 9.21 4.93
C TRP A 46 12.98 10.13 4.92
N GLU A 47 14.13 9.65 5.38
CA GLU A 47 15.41 10.38 5.32
C GLU A 47 15.74 10.75 3.87
N ASP A 48 15.61 9.81 2.93
CA ASP A 48 15.89 10.07 1.51
C ASP A 48 14.92 11.12 0.92
N VAL A 49 13.65 11.17 1.38
CA VAL A 49 12.70 12.23 0.97
C VAL A 49 13.04 13.58 1.59
N GLU A 50 13.38 13.60 2.89
CA GLU A 50 13.79 14.82 3.60
C GLU A 50 15.10 15.40 3.04
N ALA A 51 15.98 14.54 2.52
CA ALA A 51 17.19 14.93 1.78
C ALA A 51 16.93 15.39 0.34
N GLY A 52 15.70 15.23 -0.18
CA GLY A 52 15.34 15.55 -1.55
C GLY A 52 15.84 14.55 -2.60
N GLU A 53 16.35 13.40 -2.17
CA GLU A 53 16.86 12.33 -3.05
C GLU A 53 15.72 11.51 -3.67
N VAL A 54 14.59 11.41 -2.95
CA VAL A 54 13.39 10.68 -3.37
C VAL A 54 12.17 11.59 -3.29
N SER A 55 11.40 11.66 -4.36
CA SER A 55 10.15 12.41 -4.37
C SER A 55 8.97 11.56 -3.91
N VAL A 56 8.02 12.22 -3.25
CA VAL A 56 6.66 11.72 -2.98
C VAL A 56 5.67 12.45 -3.91
N PRO A 57 4.48 11.90 -4.19
CA PRO A 57 3.53 12.56 -5.09
C PRO A 57 3.03 13.88 -4.49
N GLU A 58 2.84 14.90 -5.34
CA GLU A 58 2.29 16.21 -4.93
C GLU A 58 0.81 16.11 -4.59
N ASP A 59 0.05 15.41 -5.43
CA ASP A 59 -1.36 15.09 -5.21
C ASP A 59 -1.54 13.71 -4.56
N PRO A 60 -2.66 13.48 -3.85
CA PRO A 60 -2.95 12.17 -3.30
C PRO A 60 -2.95 11.07 -4.36
N ALA A 61 -2.32 9.93 -4.06
CA ALA A 61 -2.14 8.84 -5.02
C ALA A 61 -2.55 7.49 -4.42
N MET A 62 -3.36 6.74 -5.17
CA MET A 62 -3.87 5.44 -4.72
C MET A 62 -2.87 4.32 -4.92
N VAL A 63 -2.83 3.41 -3.95
CA VAL A 63 -2.26 2.06 -4.03
C VAL A 63 -3.39 1.06 -3.80
N TYR A 64 -3.50 0.08 -4.69
CA TYR A 64 -4.43 -1.03 -4.62
C TYR A 64 -3.64 -2.32 -4.43
N ASN A 65 -3.85 -2.99 -3.29
CA ASN A 65 -3.30 -4.31 -3.04
C ASN A 65 -4.40 -5.37 -3.18
N LEU A 66 -4.04 -6.47 -3.82
CA LEU A 66 -4.82 -7.71 -3.88
C LEU A 66 -3.92 -8.86 -3.48
N GLY A 67 -4.39 -9.72 -2.57
CA GLY A 67 -3.63 -10.86 -2.11
C GLY A 67 -4.47 -12.11 -1.87
N PHE A 68 -3.87 -13.27 -2.13
CA PHE A 68 -4.39 -14.60 -1.86
C PHE A 68 -3.34 -15.42 -1.10
N PRO A 69 -3.75 -16.23 -0.11
CA PRO A 69 -2.87 -17.24 0.45
C PRO A 69 -2.59 -18.33 -0.59
N ASP A 70 -1.45 -19.01 -0.51
CA ASP A 70 -1.01 -19.99 -1.52
C ASP A 70 -2.04 -21.09 -1.76
N GLU A 71 -2.73 -21.54 -0.70
CA GLU A 71 -3.68 -22.64 -0.76
C GLU A 71 -4.99 -22.27 -1.48
N ALA A 72 -5.21 -20.98 -1.74
CA ALA A 72 -6.43 -20.46 -2.37
C ALA A 72 -6.28 -20.16 -3.87
N ILE A 73 -5.14 -20.49 -4.47
CA ILE A 73 -4.85 -20.17 -5.87
C ILE A 73 -4.76 -21.45 -6.68
N ASP A 74 -5.84 -21.71 -7.40
CA ASP A 74 -5.79 -22.53 -8.61
C ASP A 74 -5.82 -21.55 -9.80
N PRO A 75 -4.74 -21.47 -10.61
CA PRO A 75 -4.66 -20.51 -11.71
C PRO A 75 -5.78 -20.69 -12.74
N ASP A 76 -6.39 -21.88 -12.84
CA ASP A 76 -7.46 -22.16 -13.79
C ASP A 76 -8.85 -21.79 -13.24
N THR A 77 -9.01 -21.71 -11.91
CA THR A 77 -10.34 -21.60 -11.28
C THR A 77 -10.47 -20.49 -10.24
N VAL A 78 -9.40 -19.73 -9.97
CA VAL A 78 -9.39 -18.68 -8.94
C VAL A 78 -10.45 -17.60 -9.20
N ASP A 79 -11.29 -17.37 -8.20
CA ASP A 79 -12.20 -16.22 -8.18
C ASP A 79 -11.49 -15.00 -7.58
N TRP A 80 -10.98 -14.13 -8.45
CA TRP A 80 -10.28 -12.90 -8.09
C TRP A 80 -11.12 -11.97 -7.19
N ARG A 81 -12.45 -12.13 -7.14
CA ARG A 81 -13.32 -11.34 -6.25
C ARG A 81 -13.09 -11.64 -4.78
N ARG A 82 -12.63 -12.85 -4.45
CA ARG A 82 -12.43 -13.34 -3.07
C ARG A 82 -11.09 -12.94 -2.45
N GLY A 83 -10.21 -12.30 -3.22
CA GLY A 83 -8.91 -11.87 -2.73
C GLY A 83 -9.04 -10.87 -1.58
N SER A 84 -8.10 -10.94 -0.64
CA SER A 84 -7.95 -9.89 0.37
C SER A 84 -7.55 -8.59 -0.30
N ARG A 85 -8.21 -7.50 0.10
CA ARG A 85 -7.93 -6.15 -0.42
C ARG A 85 -7.45 -5.26 0.70
N LEU A 86 -6.41 -4.49 0.37
CA LEU A 86 -5.96 -3.36 1.17
C LEU A 86 -5.69 -2.22 0.21
N HIS A 87 -6.32 -1.08 0.43
CA HIS A 87 -6.06 0.12 -0.36
C HIS A 87 -5.39 1.15 0.54
N ALA A 88 -4.46 1.91 -0.03
CA ALA A 88 -3.80 3.01 0.65
C ALA A 88 -3.87 4.24 -0.24
N LEU A 89 -4.54 5.30 0.24
CA LEU A 89 -4.46 6.61 -0.39
C LEU A 89 -3.27 7.34 0.22
N TYR A 90 -2.15 7.39 -0.49
CA TYR A 90 -0.98 8.15 -0.06
C TYR A 90 -1.30 9.64 -0.15
N THR A 91 -1.17 10.31 0.98
CA THR A 91 -1.40 11.75 1.14
C THR A 91 -0.23 12.28 1.96
N PRO A 92 0.94 12.51 1.31
CA PRO A 92 2.17 12.88 2.02
C PRO A 92 1.96 14.02 3.01
N TYR A 93 2.52 13.87 4.21
CA TYR A 93 2.46 14.83 5.32
C TYR A 93 1.06 15.12 5.88
N ALA A 94 0.01 14.41 5.46
CA ALA A 94 -1.30 14.51 6.09
C ALA A 94 -1.24 14.21 7.60
N THR A 95 -2.02 14.95 8.37
CA THR A 95 -2.20 14.77 9.82
C THR A 95 -3.67 14.49 10.16
N ALA A 96 -3.92 14.08 11.41
CA ALA A 96 -5.28 13.90 11.92
C ALA A 96 -6.09 15.20 11.84
N GLU A 97 -5.47 16.35 12.12
CA GLU A 97 -6.12 17.66 12.05
C GLU A 97 -6.50 18.04 10.62
N SER A 98 -5.63 17.74 9.64
CA SER A 98 -5.90 18.07 8.23
C SER A 98 -6.96 17.18 7.58
N THR A 99 -7.12 15.94 8.07
CA THR A 99 -7.98 14.92 7.44
C THR A 99 -9.22 14.58 8.24
N GLY A 100 -9.23 14.82 9.54
CA GLY A 100 -10.26 14.36 10.48
C GLY A 100 -10.21 12.86 10.78
N LEU A 101 -9.20 12.12 10.30
CA LEU A 101 -9.11 10.67 10.46
C LEU A 101 -8.44 10.28 11.78
N SER A 102 -8.91 9.16 12.36
CA SER A 102 -8.21 8.52 13.48
C SER A 102 -6.82 8.04 13.06
N THR A 103 -5.86 8.11 13.98
CA THR A 103 -4.53 7.51 13.82
C THR A 103 -4.47 6.10 14.43
N GLU A 104 -5.58 5.61 15.00
CA GLU A 104 -5.68 4.27 15.54
C GLU A 104 -5.97 3.26 14.43
N GLY A 105 -5.22 2.16 14.43
CA GLY A 105 -5.34 1.13 13.40
C GLY A 105 -6.69 0.41 13.44
N SER A 106 -7.41 0.40 12.32
CA SER A 106 -8.68 -0.30 12.17
C SER A 106 -8.72 -1.16 10.91
N ARG A 107 -9.50 -2.24 10.95
CA ARG A 107 -9.87 -3.06 9.79
C ARG A 107 -11.29 -2.82 9.30
N SER A 108 -12.10 -2.10 10.09
CA SER A 108 -13.50 -1.80 9.77
C SER A 108 -13.68 -0.39 9.23
N GLU A 109 -12.78 0.53 9.55
CA GLU A 109 -12.91 1.96 9.24
C GLU A 109 -11.60 2.51 8.64
N PRO A 110 -11.68 3.54 7.79
CA PRO A 110 -10.49 4.23 7.32
C PRO A 110 -9.72 4.91 8.45
N TRP A 111 -8.40 4.84 8.40
CA TRP A 111 -7.52 5.48 9.39
C TRP A 111 -6.22 5.97 8.76
N LEU A 112 -5.59 6.95 9.39
CA LEU A 112 -4.36 7.58 8.91
C LEU A 112 -3.12 6.88 9.49
N MET A 113 -2.35 6.22 8.64
CA MET A 113 -1.06 5.64 8.99
C MET A 113 0.06 6.68 8.79
N PHE A 114 0.99 6.73 9.75
CA PHE A 114 2.17 7.62 9.74
C PHE A 114 1.82 9.12 9.56
N PRO A 115 1.00 9.71 10.44
CA PRO A 115 0.64 11.12 10.35
C PRO A 115 1.87 12.03 10.34
N GLY A 116 1.87 13.04 9.47
CA GLY A 116 2.93 14.04 9.34
C GLY A 116 4.23 13.54 8.69
N ARG A 117 4.25 12.33 8.14
CA ARG A 117 5.43 11.75 7.49
C ARG A 117 5.32 11.81 5.96
N PRO A 118 6.44 11.71 5.22
CA PRO A 118 6.42 11.63 3.76
C PRO A 118 5.51 10.52 3.21
N SER A 119 5.38 9.43 3.97
CA SER A 119 4.55 8.29 3.61
C SER A 119 3.19 8.27 4.31
N ALA A 120 2.67 9.39 4.79
CA ALA A 120 1.34 9.44 5.38
C ALA A 120 0.31 8.90 4.38
N HIS A 121 -0.54 7.98 4.82
CA HIS A 121 -1.55 7.38 3.95
C HIS A 121 -2.79 6.90 4.70
N ILE A 122 -3.93 6.97 4.02
CA ILE A 122 -5.23 6.53 4.53
C ILE A 122 -5.38 5.06 4.18
N MET A 123 -5.44 4.22 5.21
CA MET A 123 -5.65 2.78 5.11
C MET A 123 -7.14 2.49 4.94
N ILE A 124 -7.48 1.74 3.89
CA ILE A 124 -8.86 1.37 3.55
C ILE A 124 -8.91 -0.13 3.37
N PHE A 125 -9.81 -0.79 4.10
CA PHE A 125 -10.06 -2.23 4.00
C PHE A 125 -11.46 -2.43 3.42
N PRO A 126 -11.59 -2.60 2.09
CA PRO A 126 -12.89 -2.90 1.50
C PRO A 126 -13.43 -4.20 2.09
N PRO A 127 -14.76 -4.29 2.32
CA PRO A 127 -15.36 -5.56 2.69
C PRO A 127 -15.04 -6.61 1.62
N ARG A 128 -14.90 -7.86 2.05
CA ARG A 128 -14.84 -8.96 1.09
C ARG A 128 -16.18 -9.05 0.39
N ASP A 129 -16.13 -9.27 -0.91
CA ASP A 129 -17.34 -9.53 -1.68
C ASP A 129 -17.82 -10.95 -1.34
N GLU A 130 -18.72 -11.07 -0.37
CA GLU A 130 -19.31 -12.35 0.06
C GLU A 130 -20.46 -12.79 -0.85
N SER A 131 -20.97 -11.87 -1.66
CA SER A 131 -22.10 -12.07 -2.56
C SER A 131 -21.62 -11.88 -3.99
N GLY A 132 -21.52 -12.94 -4.78
CA GLY A 132 -21.26 -12.84 -6.23
C GLY A 132 -22.38 -12.15 -7.04
N GLY A 133 -22.89 -11.01 -6.57
CA GLY A 133 -23.92 -10.17 -7.17
C GLY A 133 -23.46 -8.72 -7.06
N GLY A 134 -22.87 -8.21 -8.13
CA GLY A 134 -22.64 -6.78 -8.28
C GLY A 134 -23.97 -6.02 -8.32
N ASN A 135 -23.94 -4.80 -7.80
CA ASN A 135 -24.92 -3.78 -8.15
C ASN A 135 -24.55 -3.14 -9.49
#